data_AF-A0A941EHM3-F1
#
_entry.id   AF-A0A941EHM3-F1
#
_cell.length_a   1.000
_cell.length_b   1.000
_cell.length_c   1.000
_cell.angle_alpha   90.00
_cell.angle_beta   90.00
_cell.angle_gamma   90.00
#
_symmetry.space_group_name_H-M   'P 1'
#
loop_
_entity.id
_entity.type
_entity.pdbx_description
1 polymer ?
#
loop_
_entity_poly.entity_id
_entity_poly.type
_entity_poly.pdbx_seq_one_letter_code
_entity_poly.pdbx_strand_id
1 'polypeptide(L)' 'NKPLPVEHQVLIIYALTKGYLDDIPVVDITRFEDELNHWAESNATELLNEIRETGGLPDAEKFDTAINEFKKSFSKSE' A
#
# COMPACT_ATOMS: atom_id res chain seq x y z
N ASN A 1 2.06 18.65 -9.86
CA ASN A 1 2.82 17.99 -8.78
C ASN A 1 1.91 17.81 -7.57
N LYS A 2 1.51 16.56 -7.28
CA LYS A 2 0.83 16.19 -6.03
C LYS A 2 1.85 15.39 -5.21
N PRO A 3 2.51 15.98 -4.20
CA PRO A 3 3.46 15.23 -3.39
C PRO A 3 2.72 14.13 -2.62
N LEU A 4 3.24 12.91 -2.66
CA LEU A 4 2.68 11.77 -1.94
C LEU A 4 3.11 11.85 -0.45
N PRO A 5 2.21 11.66 0.52
CA PRO A 5 2.59 11.52 1.93
C PRO A 5 3.62 10.40 2.13
N VAL A 6 4.48 10.52 3.15
CA VAL A 6 5.58 9.58 3.37
C VAL A 6 5.05 8.19 3.70
N GLU A 7 4.00 8.12 4.51
CA GLU A 7 3.30 6.89 4.88
C GLU A 7 2.79 6.10 3.66
N HIS A 8 2.32 6.79 2.62
CA HIS A 8 1.88 6.18 1.37
C HIS A 8 3.09 5.69 0.54
N GLN A 9 4.17 6.46 0.49
CA GLN A 9 5.41 6.05 -0.17
C GLN A 9 5.98 4.78 0.49
N VAL A 10 5.99 4.73 1.82
CA VAL A 10 6.46 3.57 2.58
C VAL A 10 5.59 2.35 2.31
N LEU A 11 4.26 2.50 2.28
CA LEU A 11 3.34 1.41 2.01
C LEU A 11 3.58 0.78 0.63
N ILE A 12 3.66 1.58 -0.44
CA ILE A 12 3.85 1.04 -1.80
C ILE A 12 5.26 0.46 -2.01
N ILE A 13 6.29 1.06 -1.40
CA ILE A 13 7.66 0.52 -1.47
C ILE A 13 7.76 -0.80 -0.70
N TYR A 14 7.10 -0.93 0.46
CA TYR A 14 7.01 -2.21 1.16
C TYR A 14 6.35 -3.26 0.27
N ALA A 15 5.21 -2.94 -0.36
CA ALA A 15 4.51 -3.85 -1.27
C ALA A 15 5.42 -4.34 -2.41
N LEU A 16 6.16 -3.42 -3.04
CA LEU A 16 7.13 -3.74 -4.10
C LEU A 16 8.26 -4.65 -3.60
N THR A 17 8.91 -4.28 -2.50
CA THR A 17 10.10 -5.01 -2.00
C THR A 17 9.80 -6.41 -1.46
N LYS A 18 8.55 -6.68 -1.11
CA LYS A 18 8.07 -7.99 -0.65
C LYS A 18 7.41 -8.83 -1.73
N GLY A 19 7.35 -8.35 -2.98
CA GLY A 19 6.80 -9.09 -4.13
C GLY A 19 5.26 -9.11 -4.19
N TYR A 20 4.56 -8.22 -3.47
CA TYR A 20 3.09 -8.16 -3.53
C TYR A 20 2.55 -7.69 -4.88
N LEU A 21 3.41 -7.09 -5.71
CA LEU A 21 3.07 -6.59 -7.03
C LEU A 21 3.38 -7.60 -8.15
N ASP A 22 3.99 -8.75 -7.84
CA ASP A 22 4.48 -9.71 -8.84
C ASP A 22 3.36 -10.33 -9.70
N ASP A 23 2.13 -10.36 -9.18
CA ASP A 23 0.92 -10.87 -9.84
C ASP A 23 0.02 -9.78 -10.45
N ILE A 24 0.47 -8.52 -10.40
CA ILE A 24 -0.22 -7.34 -10.94
C ILE A 24 0.38 -6.98 -12.30
N PRO A 25 -0.43 -6.89 -13.38
CA PRO A 25 0.05 -6.43 -14.68
C PRO A 25 0.73 -5.07 -14.60
N VAL A 26 1.80 -4.86 -15.37
CA VAL A 26 2.55 -3.59 -15.37
C VAL A 26 1.65 -2.38 -15.68
N VAL A 27 0.66 -2.55 -16.55
CA VAL A 27 -0.32 -1.50 -16.91
C VAL A 27 -1.19 -1.06 -15.73
N ASP A 28 -1.35 -1.92 -14.73
CA ASP A 28 -2.19 -1.67 -13.56
C ASP A 28 -1.42 -1.10 -12.37
N ILE A 29 -0.08 -1.07 -12.39
CA ILE A 29 0.74 -0.72 -11.21
C ILE A 29 0.40 0.67 -10.65
N THR A 30 0.28 1.68 -11.51
CA THR A 30 -0.07 3.04 -11.07
C THR A 30 -1.49 3.08 -10.47
N ARG A 31 -2.43 2.34 -11.07
CA ARG A 31 -3.81 2.26 -10.55
C ARG A 31 -3.86 1.50 -9.22
N PHE A 32 -3.06 0.45 -9.07
CA PHE A 32 -2.91 -0.30 -7.84
C PHE A 32 -2.37 0.60 -6.72
N GLU A 33 -1.33 1.40 -6.99
CA GLU A 33 -0.79 2.37 -6.03
C GLU A 33 -1.86 3.37 -5.58
N ASP A 34 -2.56 3.99 -6.53
CA ASP A 34 -3.60 4.99 -6.23
C ASP A 34 -4.76 4.38 -5.41
N GLU A 35 -5.25 3.21 -5.82
CA GLU A 35 -6.34 2.51 -5.13
C GLU A 35 -5.91 1.98 -3.75
N LEU A 36 -4.68 1.45 -3.61
CA LEU A 36 -4.15 0.99 -2.33
C LEU A 36 -4.04 2.15 -1.35
N ASN A 37 -3.50 3.29 -1.79
CA ASN A 37 -3.37 4.49 -0.95
C ASN A 37 -4.75 4.97 -0.50
N HIS A 38 -5.71 5.09 -1.43
CA HIS A 38 -7.06 5.52 -1.10
C HIS A 38 -7.77 4.54 -0.14
N TRP A 39 -7.62 3.24 -0.36
CA TRP A 39 -8.17 2.23 0.52
C TRP A 39 -7.53 2.29 1.92
N ALA A 40 -6.21 2.47 2.00
CA ALA A 40 -5.46 2.50 3.25
C ALA A 40 -5.84 3.70 4.13
N GLU A 41 -6.17 4.87 3.54
CA GLU A 41 -6.65 6.05 4.28
C GLU A 41 -7.87 5.73 5.17
N SER A 42 -8.75 4.83 4.71
CA SER A 42 -9.98 4.47 5.41
C SER A 42 -9.91 3.16 6.19
N ASN A 43 -9.06 2.22 5.76
CA ASN A 43 -9.05 0.84 6.28
C ASN A 43 -7.77 0.45 7.02
N ALA A 44 -6.66 1.14 6.74
CA ALA A 44 -5.35 0.89 7.37
C ALA A 44 -4.80 2.16 8.04
N THR A 45 -5.67 3.01 8.56
CA THR A 45 -5.32 4.30 9.15
C THR A 45 -4.33 4.16 10.31
N GLU A 46 -4.42 3.09 11.10
CA GLU A 46 -3.46 2.83 12.19
C GLU A 46 -2.04 2.60 11.67
N LEU A 47 -1.90 1.80 10.60
CA LEU A 47 -0.61 1.54 9.94
C LEU A 47 -0.01 2.86 9.40
N LEU A 48 -0.82 3.66 8.73
CA LEU A 48 -0.38 4.94 8.16
C LEU A 48 0.02 5.94 9.26
N ASN A 49 -0.77 6.04 10.33
CA ASN A 49 -0.47 6.92 11.46
C ASN A 49 0.81 6.50 12.19
N GLU A 50 1.03 5.20 12.39
CA GLU A 50 2.24 4.70 13.06
C GLU A 50 3.51 5.08 12.27
N ILE A 51 3.49 4.95 10.93
CA ILE A 51 4.60 5.41 10.08
C ILE A 51 4.81 6.91 10.24
N ARG A 52 3.72 7.69 10.18
CA ARG A 52 3.78 9.16 10.25
C ARG A 52 4.27 9.69 11.59
N GLU A 53 3.84 9.08 12.69
CA GLU A 53 4.12 9.55 14.04
C GLU A 53 5.48 9.08 14.55
N THR A 54 5.86 7.84 14.25
CA THR A 54 7.12 7.25 14.74
C THR A 54 8.29 7.47 13.80
N GLY A 55 8.03 7.64 12.49
CA GLY A 55 9.05 7.62 11.44
C GLY A 55 9.70 6.24 11.23
N GLY A 56 9.23 5.21 11.96
CA GLY A 56 9.71 3.84 11.85
C GLY A 56 8.87 3.00 10.89
N LEU A 57 9.31 1.77 10.67
CA LEU A 57 8.50 0.75 10.03
C LEU A 57 7.70 0.01 11.10
N PRO A 58 6.36 -0.03 10.98
CA PRO A 58 5.50 -0.90 11.78
C PRO A 58 5.82 -2.38 11.62
N ASP A 59 5.15 -3.22 12.41
CA ASP A 59 5.24 -4.69 12.26
C ASP A 59 4.89 -5.12 10.82
N ALA A 60 5.66 -6.05 10.28
CA ALA A 60 5.44 -6.66 8.98
C ALA A 60 4.00 -7.22 8.86
N GLU A 61 3.46 -7.80 9.92
CA GLU A 61 2.09 -8.35 9.92
C GLU A 61 1.02 -7.29 9.62
N LYS A 62 1.23 -6.04 10.04
CA LYS A 62 0.30 -4.93 9.74
C LYS A 62 0.31 -4.60 8.24
N PHE A 63 1.49 -4.56 7.62
CA PHE A 63 1.61 -4.35 6.18
C PHE A 63 1.01 -5.52 5.39
N ASP A 64 1.38 -6.73 5.77
CA ASP A 64 0.95 -7.95 5.09
C ASP A 64 -0.58 -8.08 5.14
N THR A 65 -1.19 -7.78 6.29
CA THR A 65 -2.65 -7.75 6.44
C THR A 65 -3.28 -6.68 5.54
N ALA A 66 -2.84 -5.43 5.63
CA ALA A 66 -3.40 -4.32 4.85
C ALA A 66 -3.33 -4.57 3.33
N ILE A 67 -2.18 -4.98 2.83
CA ILE A 67 -1.98 -5.21 1.39
C ILE A 67 -2.82 -6.41 0.93
N ASN A 68 -2.84 -7.51 1.68
CA ASN A 68 -3.64 -8.68 1.30
C ASN A 68 -5.14 -8.42 1.37
N GLU A 69 -5.62 -7.61 2.31
CA GLU A 69 -7.02 -7.21 2.37
C GLU A 69 -7.41 -6.33 1.19
N PHE A 70 -6.60 -5.33 0.86
CA PHE A 70 -6.79 -4.52 -0.34
C PHE A 70 -6.81 -5.38 -1.62
N LYS A 71 -5.84 -6.29 -1.78
CA LYS A 71 -5.72 -7.15 -2.96
C LYS A 71 -6.95 -8.01 -3.23
N LYS A 72 -7.74 -8.36 -2.20
CA LYS A 72 -9.02 -9.08 -2.39
C LYS A 72 -10.07 -8.25 -3.12
N SER A 73 -9.98 -6.91 -3.03
CA SER A 73 -10.89 -5.98 -3.67
C SER A 73 -10.37 -5.43 -5.00
N PHE A 74 -9.06 -5.51 -5.24
CA PHE A 74 -8.45 -5.03 -6.47
C PHE A 74 -8.76 -5.95 -7.66
N SER A 75 -9.37 -5.40 -8.69
CA SER A 75 -9.57 -6.11 -9.96
C SER A 75 -8.44 -5.76 -10.92
N LYS A 76 -7.60 -6.74 -11.25
CA LYS A 76 -6.56 -6.59 -12.28
C LYS A 76 -7.12 -6.74 -13.68
N SER A 77 -6.52 -6.04 -14.63
CA SER A 77 -6.75 -6.21 -16.06
C SER A 77 -6.24 -7.58 -16.51
N GLU A 78 -6.87 -8.18 -17.53
CA GLU A 78 -6.45 -9.47 -18.11
C GLU A 78 -5.26 -9.34 -19.07
#